data_AF-A0A1E3X6F6-F1
#
_entry.id   AF-A0A1E3X6F6-F1
#
_cell.length_a   1.000
_cell.length_b   1.000
_cell.length_c   1.000
_cell.angle_alpha   90.00
_cell.angle_beta   90.00
_cell.angle_gamma   90.00
#
_symmetry.space_group_name_H-M   'P 1'
#
loop_
_entity.id
_entity.type
_entity.pdbx_description
1 polymer ?
#
loop_
_entity_poly.entity_id
_entity_poly.type
_entity_poly.pdbx_seq_one_letter_code
_entity_poly.pdbx_strand_id
1 'polypeptide(L)'
;MEFLARPDSFYAERIDDLVTVYYSQETNEVIGSLIKGGSKYCQKLKEKMPGFSVIIQDGSIMLGHLFLARMLESDMEEMQVFVYKKLQKVAERSNVSAPIFKV
;
A
#
# COMPACT_ATOMS: atom_id res chain seq x y z
N MET A 1 -2.96 1.64 -8.71
CA MET A 1 -2.46 0.27 -8.49
C MET A 1 -3.43 -0.39 -7.56
N GLU A 2 -3.94 -1.56 -7.92
CA GLU A 2 -4.91 -2.31 -7.11
C GLU A 2 -4.37 -3.70 -6.87
N PHE A 3 -4.62 -4.23 -5.67
CA PHE A 3 -4.36 -5.64 -5.41
C PHE A 3 -5.43 -6.24 -4.52
N LEU A 4 -5.71 -7.50 -4.79
CA LEU A 4 -6.62 -8.33 -4.03
C LEU A 4 -5.91 -9.66 -3.76
N ALA A 5 -5.69 -9.99 -2.49
CA ALA A 5 -5.01 -11.20 -2.06
C ALA A 5 -5.92 -12.43 -2.07
N ARG A 6 -7.24 -12.22 -1.96
CA ARG A 6 -8.25 -13.29 -1.92
C ARG A 6 -9.53 -12.87 -2.66
N PRO A 7 -10.21 -13.80 -3.35
CA PRO A 7 -11.41 -13.49 -4.14
C PRO A 7 -12.69 -13.34 -3.29
N ASP A 8 -12.58 -12.94 -2.02
CA ASP A 8 -13.72 -12.81 -1.11
C ASP A 8 -14.59 -11.60 -1.51
N SER A 9 -15.90 -11.66 -1.22
CA SER A 9 -16.76 -10.46 -1.25
C SER A 9 -16.25 -9.43 -0.23
N PHE A 10 -16.14 -8.16 -0.64
CA PHE A 10 -15.55 -7.12 0.20
C PHE A 10 -16.35 -5.83 0.24
N TYR A 11 -16.13 -5.06 1.30
CA TYR A 11 -16.44 -3.64 1.32
C TYR A 11 -15.14 -2.83 1.32
N ALA A 12 -15.23 -1.59 0.85
CA ALA A 12 -14.08 -0.71 0.69
C ALA A 12 -14.17 0.47 1.67
N GLU A 13 -13.06 0.78 2.33
CA GLU A 13 -12.95 1.91 3.25
C GLU A 13 -11.74 2.76 2.86
N ARG A 14 -11.95 4.06 2.69
CA ARG A 14 -10.84 4.99 2.43
C ARG A 14 -10.23 5.43 3.76
N ILE A 15 -8.98 5.03 3.98
CA ILE A 15 -8.26 5.34 5.24
C ILE A 15 -7.44 6.63 5.15
N ASP A 16 -7.03 7.03 3.94
CA ASP A 16 -6.39 8.30 3.65
C ASP A 16 -6.50 8.65 2.15
N ASP A 17 -5.76 9.65 1.68
CA ASP A 17 -5.77 10.07 0.27
C ASP A 17 -5.04 9.13 -0.68
N LEU A 18 -4.17 8.27 -0.15
CA LEU A 18 -3.35 7.35 -0.92
C LEU A 18 -4.03 5.98 -1.07
N VAL A 19 -4.67 5.49 -0.01
CA VAL A 19 -5.11 4.10 0.14
C VAL A 19 -6.59 3.98 0.47
N THR A 20 -7.25 3.09 -0.28
CA THR A 20 -8.55 2.51 0.04
C THR A 20 -8.36 1.02 0.32
N VAL A 21 -8.84 0.54 1.45
CA VAL A 21 -8.64 -0.84 1.92
C VAL A 21 -9.87 -1.67 1.62
N TYR A 22 -9.65 -2.93 1.24
CA TYR A 22 -10.70 -3.91 1.03
C TYR A 22 -10.75 -4.88 2.20
N TYR A 23 -11.92 -4.96 2.84
CA TYR A 23 -12.18 -5.86 3.96
C TYR A 23 -13.14 -6.95 3.53
N SER A 24 -12.82 -8.21 3.84
CA SER A 24 -13.74 -9.33 3.66
C SER A 24 -15.03 -9.08 4.44
N GLN A 25 -16.19 -9.25 3.78
CA GLN A 25 -17.49 -9.09 4.44
C GLN A 25 -17.76 -10.19 5.47
N GLU A 26 -17.15 -11.37 5.30
CA GLU A 26 -17.37 -12.51 6.17
C GLU A 26 -16.51 -12.42 7.44
N THR A 27 -15.22 -12.10 7.30
CA THR A 27 -14.25 -12.15 8.40
C THR A 27 -13.83 -10.79 8.92
N ASN A 28 -14.19 -9.71 8.22
CA ASN A 28 -13.70 -8.36 8.46
C ASN A 28 -12.16 -8.23 8.38
N GLU A 29 -11.49 -9.18 7.73
CA GLU A 29 -10.05 -9.17 7.52
C GLU A 29 -9.67 -8.31 6.31
N VAL A 30 -8.49 -7.68 6.38
CA VAL A 30 -7.91 -6.97 5.24
C VAL A 30 -7.52 -7.98 4.16
N ILE A 31 -8.08 -7.83 2.96
CA ILE A 31 -7.83 -8.73 1.83
C ILE A 31 -7.23 -8.03 0.61
N GLY A 32 -7.06 -6.72 0.64
CA GLY A 32 -6.55 -5.99 -0.51
C GLY A 32 -6.57 -4.48 -0.31
N SER A 33 -6.16 -3.77 -1.35
CA SER A 33 -6.29 -2.32 -1.39
C SER A 33 -6.22 -1.76 -2.81
N LEU A 34 -6.73 -0.54 -2.95
CA LEU A 34 -6.49 0.36 -4.05
C LEU A 34 -5.58 1.50 -3.60
N ILE A 35 -4.46 1.64 -4.28
CA ILE A 35 -3.49 2.73 -4.12
C ILE A 35 -3.64 3.70 -5.29
N LYS A 36 -4.02 4.95 -4.99
CA LYS A 36 -4.17 6.04 -5.96
C LYS A 36 -2.95 6.94 -5.93
N GLY A 37 -2.42 7.32 -7.10
CA GLY A 37 -1.30 8.27 -7.18
C GLY A 37 0.06 7.74 -6.72
N GLY A 38 0.26 6.42 -6.65
CA GLY A 38 1.50 5.83 -6.16
C GLY A 38 2.78 6.30 -6.85
N SER A 39 2.77 6.56 -8.17
CA SER A 39 3.94 7.16 -8.86
C SER A 39 4.32 8.53 -8.31
N LYS A 40 3.32 9.41 -8.10
CA LYS A 40 3.51 10.74 -7.50
C LYS A 40 3.99 10.62 -6.06
N TYR A 41 3.46 9.64 -5.32
CA TYR A 41 3.88 9.37 -3.96
C TYR A 41 5.35 8.91 -3.86
N CYS A 42 5.77 7.97 -4.71
CA CYS A 42 7.18 7.56 -4.82
C CYS A 42 8.11 8.73 -5.15
N GLN A 43 7.69 9.63 -6.05
CA GLN A 43 8.45 10.83 -6.38
C GLN A 43 8.61 11.75 -5.15
N LYS A 44 7.52 12.03 -4.44
CA LYS A 44 7.54 12.81 -3.20
C LYS A 44 8.41 12.17 -2.12
N LEU A 45 8.36 10.85 -1.96
CA LEU A 45 9.21 10.12 -1.02
C LEU A 45 10.69 10.32 -1.33
N LYS A 46 11.07 10.24 -2.61
CA LYS A 46 12.46 10.47 -3.06
C LYS A 46 12.95 11.89 -2.73
N GLU A 47 12.07 12.89 -2.83
CA GLU A 47 12.37 14.28 -2.51
C GLU A 47 12.45 14.51 -0.98
N LYS A 48 11.51 13.93 -0.22
CA LYS A 48 11.38 14.11 1.24
C LYS A 48 12.42 13.35 2.04
N MET A 49 12.85 12.18 1.56
CA MET A 49 13.79 11.30 2.25
C MET A 49 14.96 10.95 1.32
N PRO A 50 15.96 11.85 1.16
CA PRO A 50 17.15 11.58 0.37
C PRO A 50 17.87 10.34 0.92
N GLY A 51 17.97 9.28 0.11
CA GLY A 51 18.54 7.99 0.52
C GLY A 51 17.50 6.87 0.70
N PHE A 52 16.20 7.21 0.72
CA PHE A 52 15.15 6.20 0.62
C PHE A 52 15.01 5.77 -0.85
N SER A 53 15.53 4.59 -1.18
CA SER A 53 15.42 4.00 -2.51
C SER A 53 14.41 2.88 -2.47
N VAL A 54 13.26 3.05 -3.12
CA VAL A 54 12.41 1.90 -3.39
C VAL A 54 12.98 1.16 -4.58
N ILE A 55 13.40 -0.08 -4.36
CA ILE A 55 13.92 -0.94 -5.43
C ILE A 55 12.75 -1.30 -6.35
N ILE A 56 12.77 -0.75 -7.56
CA ILE A 56 11.86 -1.10 -8.65
C ILE A 56 12.53 -2.25 -9.42
N GLN A 57 12.01 -3.47 -9.30
CA GLN A 57 12.46 -4.63 -10.08
C GLN A 57 11.52 -4.82 -11.26
N ASP A 58 12.08 -4.88 -12.48
CA ASP A 58 11.33 -5.05 -13.73
C ASP A 58 10.19 -4.03 -13.94
N GLY A 59 10.40 -2.78 -13.51
CA GLY A 59 9.40 -1.72 -13.61
C GLY A 59 8.26 -1.83 -12.57
N SER A 60 8.36 -2.78 -11.64
CA SER A 60 7.39 -3.02 -10.58
C SER A 60 7.94 -2.73 -9.18
N ILE A 61 7.06 -2.31 -8.28
CA ILE A 61 7.34 -2.05 -6.87
C ILE A 61 6.61 -3.08 -6.01
N MET A 62 7.30 -3.65 -5.02
CA MET A 62 6.63 -4.45 -3.99
C MET A 62 5.74 -3.55 -3.13
N LEU A 63 4.46 -3.91 -3.01
CA LEU A 63 3.50 -3.10 -2.27
C LEU A 63 3.81 -3.03 -0.77
N GLY A 64 4.40 -4.08 -0.20
CA GLY A 64 4.88 -4.06 1.19
C GLY A 64 5.84 -2.90 1.48
N HIS A 65 6.73 -2.56 0.53
CA HIS A 65 7.65 -1.43 0.68
C HIS A 65 6.94 -0.08 0.67
N LEU A 66 5.87 0.07 -0.12
CA LEU A 66 5.06 1.29 -0.12
C LEU A 66 4.34 1.49 1.21
N PHE A 67 3.77 0.43 1.76
CA PHE A 67 3.09 0.51 3.05
C PHE A 67 4.05 0.83 4.18
N LEU A 68 5.25 0.24 4.17
CA LEU A 68 6.31 0.59 5.10
C LEU A 68 6.74 2.06 4.97
N ALA A 69 6.96 2.53 3.74
CA ALA A 69 7.36 3.92 3.48
C ALA A 69 6.36 4.92 4.06
N ARG A 70 5.06 4.65 3.88
CA ARG A 70 4.00 5.52 4.40
C ARG A 70 3.96 5.57 5.92
N MET A 71 4.17 4.43 6.58
CA MET A 71 4.22 4.35 8.04
C MET A 71 5.42 5.07 8.67
N LEU A 72 6.49 5.33 7.92
CA LEU A 72 7.65 6.09 8.41
C LEU A 72 7.40 7.61 8.45
N GLU A 73 6.28 8.08 7.89
CA GLU A 73 5.91 9.49 7.94
C GLU A 73 5.30 9.88 9.31
N SER A 74 5.68 11.05 9.82
CA SER A 74 5.46 11.46 11.21
C SER A 74 4.03 11.89 11.57
N ASP A 75 3.04 11.62 10.71
CA ASP A 75 1.72 12.25 10.75
C ASP A 75 0.52 11.28 10.73
N MET A 76 0.75 9.99 10.98
CA MET A 76 -0.31 8.97 10.97
C MET A 76 -0.95 8.74 12.34
N GLU A 77 -2.26 8.55 12.35
CA GLU A 77 -3.01 8.10 13.52
C GLU A 77 -2.74 6.61 13.83
N GLU A 78 -2.89 6.21 15.10
CA GLU A 78 -2.64 4.82 15.53
C GLU A 78 -3.44 3.78 14.73
N MET A 79 -4.70 4.08 14.43
CA MET A 79 -5.56 3.20 13.65
C MET A 79 -5.07 3.05 12.22
N GLN A 80 -4.61 4.14 11.58
CA GLN A 80 -4.03 4.09 10.24
C GLN A 80 -2.75 3.24 10.24
N VAL A 81 -1.86 3.42 11.22
CA VAL A 81 -0.65 2.61 11.37
C VAL A 81 -1.00 1.12 11.51
N PHE A 82 -2.03 0.79 12.28
CA PHE A 82 -2.47 -0.60 12.44
C PHE A 82 -2.97 -1.22 11.12
N VAL A 83 -3.72 -0.47 10.32
CA VAL A 83 -4.23 -0.92 9.02
C VAL A 83 -3.08 -1.10 8.01
N TYR A 84 -2.14 -0.16 7.93
CA TYR A 84 -0.98 -0.28 7.05
C TYR A 84 -0.08 -1.48 7.43
N LYS A 85 0.07 -1.79 8.72
CA LYS A 85 0.76 -3.02 9.17
C LYS A 85 0.06 -4.30 8.69
N LYS A 86 -1.27 -4.33 8.67
CA LYS A 86 -2.02 -5.47 8.13
C LYS A 86 -1.81 -5.60 6.63
N LEU A 87 -1.91 -4.50 5.88
CA LEU A 87 -1.69 -4.48 4.44
C LEU A 87 -0.28 -4.93 4.06
N GLN A 88 0.75 -4.46 4.78
CA GLN A 88 2.13 -4.90 4.58
C GLN A 88 2.24 -6.42 4.72
N LYS A 89 1.73 -7.00 5.82
CA LYS A 89 1.77 -8.45 6.04
C LYS A 89 1.04 -9.23 4.95
N VAL A 90 -0.12 -8.76 4.49
CA VAL A 90 -0.88 -9.41 3.43
C VAL A 90 -0.13 -9.34 2.09
N ALA A 91 0.43 -8.18 1.75
CA ALA A 91 1.18 -7.98 0.51
C ALA A 91 2.48 -8.81 0.47
N GLU A 92 3.20 -8.90 1.60
CA GLU A 92 4.41 -9.73 1.73
C GLU A 92 4.08 -11.22 1.58
N ARG A 93 3.05 -11.72 2.28
CA ARG A 93 2.61 -13.12 2.17
C ARG A 93 2.14 -13.50 0.77
N SER A 94 1.55 -12.54 0.06
CA SER A 94 1.01 -12.74 -1.28
C SER A 94 2.04 -12.46 -2.39
N ASN A 95 3.25 -12.03 -2.03
CA ASN A 95 4.33 -11.65 -2.94
C ASN A 95 3.90 -10.68 -4.06
N VAL A 96 3.13 -9.65 -3.70
CA VAL A 96 2.50 -8.74 -4.68
C VAL A 96 3.43 -7.58 -5.03
N SER A 97 3.66 -7.40 -6.33
CA SER A 97 4.22 -6.19 -6.91
C SER A 97 3.23 -5.51 -7.87
N ALA A 98 3.43 -4.22 -8.14
CA ALA A 98 2.64 -3.47 -9.09
C ALA A 98 3.53 -2.60 -9.99
N PRO A 99 3.22 -2.46 -11.28
CA PRO A 99 4.01 -1.60 -12.18
C PRO A 99 3.90 -0.13 -11.77
N ILE A 100 5.02 0.58 -11.77
CA ILE A 100 5.03 2.04 -11.67
C ILE A 100 4.97 2.62 -13.08
N PHE A 101 3.81 3.16 -13.44
CA PHE A 101 3.68 3.92 -14.67
C PHE A 101 4.47 5.22 -14.54
N LYS A 102 5.42 5.45 -15.45
CA LYS A 102 6.05 6.77 -15.65
C LYS A 102 4.96 7.75 -16.06
N VAL A 103 4.85 8.86 -15.33
CA VAL A 103 4.05 10.03 -15.72
C VAL A 103 4.96 10.96 -16.51
#